data_AF-A0A0S4JCF2-F1
#
_entry.id   AF-A0A0S4JCF2-F1
#
_cell.length_a   1.000
_cell.length_b   1.000
_cell.length_c   1.000
_cell.angle_alpha   90.00
_cell.angle_beta   90.00
_cell.angle_gamma   90.00
#
_symmetry.space_group_name_H-M   'P 1'
#
loop_
_entity.id
_entity.type
_entity.pdbx_description
1 polymer ?
#
loop_
_entity_poly.entity_id
_entity_poly.type
_entity_poly.pdbx_seq_one_letter_code
_entity_poly.pdbx_strand_id
1 'polypeptide(L)'
;MTKKRVQAYIEDSISKGTLSQYQARIKNIQKYLHESNEATLTLDVFADFLDVLKARTQNASKNTAEGYRSAVLFYQRTYGTWTSGNDCWADGWACRKMIAGFGYEGKTKGRPRGQVTPDMFSQMMIVARKSHRSFAPALELAYRVALRPHQVVSLQHGD
;
A
#
# COMPACT_ATOMS: atom_id res chain seq x y z
N MET A 1 -19.45 19.83 9.17
CA MET A 1 -18.82 20.75 8.20
C MET A 1 -19.42 20.47 6.82
N THR A 2 -19.99 21.49 6.18
CA THR A 2 -20.55 21.39 4.83
C THR A 2 -19.41 21.27 3.81
N LYS A 3 -19.36 20.17 3.06
CA LYS A 3 -18.29 19.92 2.08
C LYS A 3 -18.35 20.94 0.94
N LYS A 4 -17.19 21.44 0.50
CA LYS A 4 -17.12 22.30 -0.70
C LYS A 4 -17.38 21.43 -1.94
N ARG A 5 -18.02 21.99 -2.98
CA ARG A 5 -18.29 21.30 -4.26
C ARG A 5 -17.05 20.63 -4.87
N VAL A 6 -15.90 21.30 -4.80
CA VAL A 6 -14.62 20.77 -5.29
C VAL A 6 -14.17 19.52 -4.52
N GLN A 7 -14.41 19.47 -3.20
CA GLN A 7 -14.05 18.31 -2.37
C GLN A 7 -14.93 17.10 -2.71
N ALA A 8 -16.24 17.32 -2.91
CA ALA A 8 -17.15 16.27 -3.34
C ALA A 8 -16.75 15.68 -4.70
N TYR A 9 -16.41 16.53 -5.67
CA TYR A 9 -15.93 16.09 -6.97
C TYR A 9 -14.63 15.25 -6.88
N ILE A 10 -13.67 15.67 -6.05
CA ILE A 10 -12.42 14.92 -5.84
C ILE A 10 -12.71 13.56 -5.19
N GLU A 11 -13.59 13.51 -4.18
CA GLU A 11 -14.00 12.23 -3.56
C GLU A 11 -14.70 11.30 -4.56
N ASP A 12 -15.57 11.82 -5.42
CA ASP A 12 -16.29 11.04 -6.44
C ASP A 12 -15.36 10.55 -7.57
N SER A 13 -14.22 11.22 -7.77
CA SER A 13 -13.21 10.83 -8.76
C SER A 13 -12.35 9.62 -8.34
N ILE A 14 -12.45 9.18 -7.08
CA ILE A 14 -11.76 7.98 -6.58
C ILE A 14 -12.74 6.86 -6.28
N SER A 15 -12.26 5.61 -6.33
CA SER A 15 -13.11 4.46 -6.03
C SER A 15 -13.64 4.53 -4.59
N LYS A 16 -14.91 4.17 -4.38
CA LYS A 16 -15.53 4.13 -3.02
C LYS A 16 -14.73 3.27 -2.03
N GLY A 17 -14.14 2.17 -2.51
CA GLY A 17 -13.28 1.31 -1.70
C GLY A 17 -12.00 2.01 -1.25
N THR A 18 -11.35 2.74 -2.15
CA THR A 18 -10.15 3.54 -1.82
C THR A 18 -10.48 4.65 -0.83
N LEU A 19 -11.59 5.37 -1.03
CA LEU A 19 -12.02 6.43 -0.13
C LEU A 19 -12.29 5.90 1.28
N SER A 20 -12.99 4.77 1.39
CA SER A 20 -13.25 4.09 2.68
C SER A 20 -11.95 3.70 3.39
N GLN A 21 -10.98 3.16 2.66
CA GLN A 21 -9.66 2.85 3.23
C GLN A 21 -8.92 4.10 3.71
N TYR A 22 -8.98 5.21 2.98
CA TYR A 22 -8.35 6.47 3.40
C TYR A 22 -9.02 7.02 4.67
N GLN A 23 -10.35 7.02 4.72
CA GLN A 23 -11.09 7.44 5.90
C GLN A 23 -10.72 6.60 7.14
N ALA A 24 -10.64 5.28 7.00
CA ALA A 24 -10.25 4.39 8.09
C ALA A 24 -8.82 4.68 8.59
N ARG A 25 -7.87 4.91 7.68
CA ARG A 25 -6.48 5.25 8.02
C ARG A 25 -6.39 6.60 8.73
N ILE A 26 -7.11 7.61 8.25
CA ILE A 26 -7.13 8.94 8.87
C ILE A 26 -7.76 8.90 10.26
N LYS A 27 -8.83 8.11 10.46
CA LYS A 27 -9.42 7.90 11.78
C LYS A 27 -8.40 7.32 12.78
N ASN A 28 -7.56 6.38 12.35
CA ASN A 28 -6.50 5.82 13.19
C ASN A 28 -5.44 6.86 13.55
N ILE A 29 -5.05 7.71 12.61
CA ILE A 29 -4.11 8.82 12.87
C ILE A 29 -4.72 9.81 13.85
N GLN A 30 -5.98 10.21 13.66
CA GLN A 30 -6.68 11.12 14.58
C GLN A 30 -6.76 10.54 15.99
N LYS A 31 -7.03 9.24 16.12
CA LYS A 31 -7.00 8.53 17.40
C LYS A 31 -5.60 8.59 18.02
N TYR A 32 -4.54 8.37 17.23
CA TYR A 32 -3.17 8.47 17.71
C TYR A 32 -2.83 9.89 18.20
N LEU A 33 -3.17 10.94 17.43
CA LEU A 33 -2.95 12.34 17.84
C LEU A 33 -3.64 12.65 19.17
N HIS A 34 -4.88 12.18 19.33
CA HIS A 34 -5.61 12.33 20.59
C HIS A 34 -4.94 11.55 21.75
N GLU A 35 -4.48 10.32 21.52
CA GLU A 35 -3.79 9.49 22.53
C GLU A 35 -2.42 10.06 22.93
N SER A 36 -1.73 10.72 22.00
CA SER A 36 -0.39 11.32 22.19
C SER A 36 -0.43 12.78 22.61
N ASN A 37 -1.63 13.38 22.70
CA ASN A 37 -1.83 14.81 22.98
C ASN A 37 -1.15 15.75 21.96
N GLU A 38 -1.05 15.30 20.71
CA GLU A 38 -0.48 16.07 19.60
C GLU A 38 -1.56 16.91 18.90
N ALA A 39 -1.31 18.21 18.75
CA ALA A 39 -2.29 19.14 18.19
C ALA A 39 -2.41 19.03 16.65
N THR A 40 -1.35 18.59 15.96
CA THR A 40 -1.30 18.51 14.50
C THR A 40 -0.41 17.34 14.05
N LEU A 41 -0.62 16.87 12.82
CA LEU A 41 0.23 15.86 12.22
C LEU A 41 1.38 16.54 11.44
N THR A 42 2.59 16.49 11.99
CA THR A 42 3.82 16.83 11.27
C THR A 42 4.45 15.58 10.65
N LEU A 43 5.51 15.77 9.85
CA LEU A 43 6.29 14.63 9.33
C LEU A 43 6.88 13.79 10.48
N ASP A 44 7.40 14.43 11.53
CA ASP A 44 8.02 13.75 12.66
C ASP A 44 6.98 12.97 13.48
N VAL A 45 5.84 13.60 13.80
CA VAL A 45 4.72 12.92 14.49
C VAL A 45 4.16 11.77 13.65
N PHE A 46 4.18 11.89 12.32
CA PHE A 46 3.81 10.81 11.43
C PHE A 46 4.84 9.67 11.42
N ALA A 47 6.14 9.96 11.55
CA ALA A 47 7.17 8.94 11.73
C ALA A 47 6.93 8.16 13.03
N ASP A 48 6.71 8.87 14.13
CA ASP A 48 6.42 8.27 15.44
C ASP A 48 5.15 7.41 15.41
N PHE A 49 4.10 7.88 14.74
CA PHE A 49 2.90 7.09 14.50
C PHE A 49 3.20 5.77 13.79
N LEU A 50 4.03 5.79 12.75
CA LEU A 50 4.38 4.59 12.00
C LEU A 50 5.19 3.59 12.85
N ASP A 51 6.06 4.08 13.71
CA ASP A 51 6.83 3.25 14.65
C ASP A 51 5.94 2.61 15.72
N VAL A 52 5.01 3.38 16.29
CA VAL A 52 3.99 2.84 17.22
C VAL A 52 3.09 1.82 16.52
N LEU A 53 2.68 2.10 15.28
CA LEU A 53 1.88 1.18 14.47
C LEU A 53 2.64 -0.14 14.24
N LYS A 54 3.94 -0.06 13.95
CA LYS A 54 4.81 -1.22 13.76
C LYS A 54 4.94 -2.04 15.04
N ALA A 55 5.21 -1.39 16.17
CA ALA A 55 5.30 -2.05 17.46
C ALA A 55 4.01 -2.78 17.84
N ARG A 56 2.84 -2.17 17.59
CA ARG A 56 1.53 -2.76 17.91
C ARG A 56 1.11 -3.90 16.98
N THR A 57 1.43 -3.84 15.69
CA THR A 57 0.89 -4.79 14.70
C THR A 57 1.86 -5.91 14.31
N GLN A 58 3.15 -5.79 14.60
CA GLN A 58 4.25 -6.72 14.24
C GLN A 58 4.40 -7.04 12.74
N ASN A 59 3.45 -6.64 11.89
CA ASN A 59 3.35 -6.91 10.46
C ASN A 59 3.18 -5.62 9.64
N ALA A 60 3.48 -4.44 10.20
CA ALA A 60 3.45 -3.20 9.45
C ALA A 60 4.49 -3.25 8.32
N SER A 61 4.00 -3.43 7.10
CA SER A 61 4.83 -3.50 5.89
C SER A 61 5.06 -2.10 5.31
N LYS A 62 6.06 -1.96 4.42
CA LYS A 62 6.23 -0.74 3.61
C LYS A 62 4.93 -0.31 2.92
N ASN A 63 4.16 -1.27 2.40
CA ASN A 63 2.90 -0.99 1.72
C ASN A 63 1.86 -0.40 2.67
N THR A 64 1.88 -0.80 3.95
CA THR A 64 1.02 -0.22 4.98
C THR A 64 1.38 1.24 5.20
N ALA A 65 2.67 1.55 5.41
CA ALA A 65 3.15 2.93 5.57
C ALA A 65 2.83 3.80 4.34
N GLU A 66 3.04 3.27 3.12
CA GLU A 66 2.70 3.95 1.87
C GLU A 66 1.19 4.21 1.75
N GLY A 67 0.36 3.28 2.21
CA GLY A 67 -1.09 3.45 2.27
C GLY A 67 -1.53 4.55 3.23
N TYR A 68 -0.84 4.71 4.38
CA TYR A 68 -1.06 5.83 5.29
C TYR A 68 -0.59 7.15 4.69
N ARG A 69 0.59 7.22 4.08
CA ARG A 69 1.05 8.43 3.37
C ARG A 69 0.09 8.86 2.28
N SER A 70 -0.39 7.91 1.48
CA SER A 70 -1.33 8.21 0.39
C SER A 70 -2.64 8.79 0.91
N ALA A 71 -3.13 8.28 2.04
CA ALA A 71 -4.31 8.83 2.72
C ALA A 71 -4.04 10.25 3.25
N VAL A 72 -2.90 10.48 3.93
CA VAL A 72 -2.51 11.81 4.42
C VAL A 72 -2.38 12.80 3.27
N LEU A 73 -1.70 12.44 2.19
CA LEU A 73 -1.53 13.27 1.01
C LEU A 73 -2.87 13.65 0.37
N PHE A 74 -3.79 12.68 0.26
CA PHE A 74 -5.15 12.95 -0.22
C PHE A 74 -5.85 14.00 0.64
N TYR A 75 -5.73 13.90 1.97
CA TYR A 75 -6.35 14.84 2.90
C TYR A 75 -5.69 16.22 2.89
N GLN A 76 -4.36 16.29 2.79
CA GLN A 76 -3.60 17.53 2.64
C GLN A 76 -4.02 18.27 1.36
N ARG A 77 -4.11 17.57 0.22
CA ARG A 77 -4.48 18.19 -1.06
C ARG A 77 -5.97 18.56 -1.16
N THR A 78 -6.86 17.74 -0.60
CA THR A 78 -8.31 17.92 -0.76
C THR A 78 -8.90 18.88 0.27
N TYR A 79 -8.43 18.81 1.52
CA TYR A 79 -9.03 19.56 2.63
C TYR A 79 -8.06 20.56 3.27
N GLY A 80 -6.78 20.57 2.90
CA GLY A 80 -5.77 21.42 3.55
C GLY A 80 -5.44 21.00 4.97
N THR A 81 -5.82 19.78 5.39
CA THR A 81 -5.60 19.31 6.76
C THR A 81 -4.12 19.08 7.03
N TRP A 82 -3.61 19.49 8.19
CA TRP A 82 -2.20 19.29 8.58
C TRP A 82 -1.20 19.86 7.57
N THR A 83 -1.55 21.00 7.00
CA THR A 83 -0.68 21.80 6.13
C THR A 83 -0.34 23.10 6.86
N SER A 84 0.85 23.64 6.60
CA SER A 84 1.23 25.00 7.00
C SER A 84 1.50 25.78 5.72
N GLY A 85 0.60 26.71 5.37
CA GLY A 85 0.60 27.35 4.06
C GLY A 85 0.30 26.37 2.92
N ASN A 86 1.11 26.40 1.85
CA ASN A 86 0.98 25.51 0.69
C ASN A 86 1.82 24.21 0.81
N ASP A 87 2.46 23.97 1.95
CA ASP A 87 3.35 22.83 2.09
C ASP A 87 2.60 21.51 2.33
N CYS A 88 2.80 20.56 1.42
CA CYS A 88 2.27 19.20 1.46
C CYS A 88 3.41 18.22 1.74
N TRP A 89 3.87 18.17 2.99
CA TRP A 89 5.01 17.36 3.40
C TRP A 89 4.85 15.87 3.06
N ALA A 90 3.62 15.34 2.96
CA ALA A 90 3.39 13.93 2.59
C ALA A 90 3.76 13.62 1.14
N ASP A 91 3.89 14.62 0.26
CA ASP A 91 4.42 14.44 -1.09
C ASP A 91 5.94 14.64 -1.17
N GLY A 92 6.50 15.31 -0.16
CA GLY A 92 7.90 15.71 -0.10
C GLY A 92 8.89 14.53 -0.10
N TRP A 93 10.10 14.81 -0.56
CA TRP A 93 11.19 13.82 -0.62
C TRP A 93 11.50 13.21 0.75
N ALA A 94 11.47 14.01 1.82
CA ALA A 94 11.74 13.56 3.18
C ALA A 94 10.76 12.44 3.62
N CYS A 95 9.45 12.62 3.39
CA CYS A 95 8.44 11.62 3.70
C CYS A 95 8.61 10.34 2.86
N ARG A 96 8.89 10.49 1.56
CA ARG A 96 9.14 9.34 0.66
C ARG A 96 10.38 8.55 1.10
N LYS A 97 11.47 9.24 1.50
CA LYS A 97 12.70 8.63 2.01
C LYS A 97 12.45 7.88 3.31
N MET A 98 11.70 8.47 4.24
CA MET A 98 11.29 7.83 5.50
C MET A 98 10.54 6.51 5.26
N ILE A 99 9.53 6.50 4.38
CA ILE A 99 8.78 5.27 4.07
C ILE A 99 9.63 4.23 3.35
N ALA A 100 10.56 4.66 2.49
CA ALA A 100 11.52 3.74 1.91
C ALA A 100 12.36 3.03 2.99
N GLY A 101 12.75 3.75 4.04
CA GLY A 101 13.44 3.21 5.23
C GLY A 101 12.58 2.25 6.05
N PHE A 102 11.28 2.53 6.21
CA PHE A 102 10.33 1.67 6.92
C PHE A 102 10.29 0.23 6.38
N GLY A 103 10.53 0.05 5.08
CA GLY A 103 10.57 -1.25 4.42
C GLY A 103 11.87 -2.05 4.58
N TYR A 104 12.98 -1.41 4.96
CA TYR A 104 14.28 -2.08 4.99
C TYR A 104 14.45 -3.01 6.21
N GLU A 105 13.84 -2.68 7.35
CA GLU A 105 13.90 -3.53 8.55
C GLU A 105 13.10 -4.84 8.43
N GLY A 106 12.11 -4.91 7.52
CA GLY A 106 11.35 -6.14 7.25
C GLY A 106 12.02 -7.07 6.24
N LYS A 107 12.90 -6.55 5.38
CA LYS A 107 13.62 -7.34 4.36
C LYS A 107 14.76 -8.18 4.94
N THR A 108 15.19 -7.92 6.16
CA THR A 108 16.18 -8.73 6.87
C THR A 108 15.56 -9.88 7.68
N LYS A 109 14.23 -9.86 7.92
CA LYS A 109 13.55 -10.86 8.78
C LYS A 109 12.42 -11.65 8.09
N GLY A 110 11.95 -11.25 6.91
CA GLY A 110 11.06 -12.09 6.11
C GLY A 110 11.86 -13.08 5.27
N ARG A 111 11.39 -14.34 5.15
CA ARG A 111 11.88 -15.26 4.10
C ARG A 111 11.95 -14.45 2.80
N PRO A 112 13.08 -14.41 2.08
CA PRO A 112 13.08 -13.80 0.76
C PRO A 112 11.91 -14.42 0.01
N ARG A 113 11.04 -13.60 -0.60
CA ARG A 113 10.26 -14.11 -1.72
C ARG A 113 11.30 -14.40 -2.79
N GLY A 114 11.93 -15.56 -2.68
CA GLY A 114 12.98 -16.01 -3.56
C GLY A 114 12.43 -15.87 -4.97
N GLN A 115 13.24 -15.31 -5.86
CA GLN A 115 12.93 -15.44 -7.27
C GLN A 115 12.81 -16.94 -7.56
N VAL A 116 11.73 -17.34 -8.22
CA VAL A 116 11.55 -18.74 -8.61
C VAL A 116 12.59 -19.03 -9.67
N THR A 117 13.60 -19.83 -9.32
CA THR A 117 14.62 -20.27 -10.29
C THR A 117 13.98 -21.20 -11.32
N PRO A 118 14.60 -21.38 -12.50
CA PRO A 118 14.11 -22.33 -13.50
C PRO A 118 13.91 -23.76 -12.97
N ASP A 119 14.79 -24.22 -12.07
CA ASP A 119 14.68 -25.54 -11.45
C ASP A 119 13.49 -25.64 -10.50
N MET A 120 13.27 -24.61 -9.68
CA MET A 120 12.10 -24.53 -8.79
C MET A 120 10.80 -24.51 -9.60
N PHE A 121 10.77 -23.75 -10.69
CA PHE A 121 9.62 -23.72 -11.59
C PHE A 121 9.35 -25.08 -12.23
N SER A 122 10.39 -25.79 -12.65
CA SER A 122 10.27 -27.15 -13.23
C SER A 122 9.63 -28.12 -12.23
N GLN A 123 10.03 -28.07 -10.95
CA GLN A 123 9.42 -28.86 -9.88
C GLN A 123 7.96 -28.46 -9.61
N MET A 124 7.66 -27.15 -9.62
CA MET A 124 6.30 -26.65 -9.49
C MET A 124 5.39 -27.16 -10.62
N MET A 125 5.90 -27.22 -11.85
CA MET A 125 5.16 -27.74 -12.99
C MET A 125 4.88 -29.24 -12.88
N ILE A 126 5.80 -30.04 -12.34
CA ILE A 126 5.58 -31.46 -12.07
C ILE A 126 4.41 -31.64 -11.09
N VAL A 127 4.41 -30.89 -9.99
CA VAL A 127 3.33 -30.94 -8.98
C VAL A 127 2.01 -30.42 -9.57
N ALA A 128 2.04 -29.30 -10.30
CA ALA A 128 0.84 -28.73 -10.91
C ALA A 128 0.20 -29.69 -11.92
N ARG A 129 0.99 -30.36 -12.76
CA ARG A 129 0.49 -31.36 -13.73
C ARG A 129 -0.02 -32.64 -13.07
N LYS A 130 0.44 -32.96 -11.86
CA LYS A 130 -0.03 -34.14 -11.11
C LYS A 130 -1.30 -33.85 -10.31
N SER A 131 -1.34 -32.74 -9.57
CA SER A 131 -2.36 -32.46 -8.57
C SER A 131 -3.30 -31.29 -8.92
N HIS A 132 -2.92 -30.42 -9.87
CA HIS A 132 -3.64 -29.19 -10.22
C HIS A 132 -3.75 -29.00 -11.75
N ARG A 133 -4.13 -30.07 -12.47
CA ARG A 133 -4.08 -30.15 -13.94
C ARG A 133 -4.76 -28.99 -14.66
N SER A 134 -5.91 -28.55 -14.17
CA SER A 134 -6.67 -27.43 -14.75
C SER A 134 -5.93 -26.09 -14.68
N PHE A 135 -5.01 -25.92 -13.74
CA PHE A 135 -4.29 -24.67 -13.49
C PHE A 135 -2.84 -24.69 -13.99
N ALA A 136 -2.31 -25.87 -14.35
CA ALA A 136 -0.95 -26.01 -14.86
C ALA A 136 -0.67 -25.14 -16.11
N PRO A 137 -1.58 -25.04 -17.10
CA PRO A 137 -1.37 -24.16 -18.26
C PRO A 137 -1.28 -22.69 -17.88
N ALA A 138 -2.13 -22.24 -16.95
CA ALA A 138 -2.13 -20.85 -16.48
C ALA A 138 -0.84 -20.51 -15.72
N LEU A 139 -0.35 -21.43 -14.88
CA LEU A 139 0.94 -21.29 -14.19
C LEU A 139 2.11 -21.21 -15.17
N GLU A 140 2.08 -22.05 -16.21
CA GLU A 140 3.12 -22.10 -17.23
C GLU A 140 3.18 -20.81 -18.05
N LEU A 141 2.02 -20.33 -18.48
CA LEU A 141 1.89 -19.11 -19.25
C LEU A 141 2.28 -17.86 -18.44
N ALA A 142 1.84 -17.80 -17.17
CA ALA A 142 2.21 -16.72 -16.25
C ALA A 142 3.73 -16.58 -16.09
N TYR A 143 4.42 -17.72 -15.94
CA TYR A 143 5.87 -17.73 -15.72
C TYR A 143 6.65 -17.34 -16.98
N ARG A 144 6.30 -17.92 -18.14
CA ARG A 144 7.05 -17.69 -19.40
C ARG A 144 6.86 -16.28 -19.96
N VAL A 145 5.66 -15.73 -19.84
CA VAL A 145 5.29 -14.42 -20.42
C VAL A 145 5.36 -13.31 -19.35
N ALA A 146 5.76 -13.64 -18.12
CA ALA A 146 5.82 -12.73 -16.98
C ALA A 146 4.49 -12.00 -16.70
N LEU A 147 3.36 -12.67 -16.92
CA LEU A 147 2.03 -12.12 -16.71
C LEU A 147 1.60 -12.21 -15.25
N ARG A 148 0.91 -11.17 -14.77
CA ARG A 148 0.28 -11.18 -13.45
C ARG A 148 -0.96 -12.07 -13.48
N PRO A 149 -1.39 -12.65 -12.34
CA PRO A 149 -2.55 -13.56 -12.30
C PRO A 149 -3.83 -13.00 -12.92
N HIS A 150 -4.14 -11.72 -12.70
CA HIS A 150 -5.31 -11.08 -13.30
C HIS A 150 -5.19 -10.88 -14.82
N GLN A 151 -3.97 -10.75 -15.35
CA GLN A 151 -3.73 -10.67 -16.80
C GLN A 151 -3.95 -12.03 -17.44
N VAL A 152 -3.49 -13.11 -16.81
CA VAL A 152 -3.70 -14.49 -17.32
C VAL A 152 -5.19 -14.85 -17.40
N VAL A 153 -5.98 -14.42 -16.41
CA VAL A 153 -7.43 -14.67 -16.38
C VAL A 153 -8.20 -13.84 -17.42
N SER A 154 -7.63 -12.71 -17.87
CA SER A 154 -8.27 -11.84 -18.86
C SER A 154 -7.87 -12.12 -20.31
N LEU A 155 -7.00 -13.10 -20.55
CA LEU A 155 -6.59 -13.49 -21.90
C LEU A 155 -7.75 -14.05 -22.69
N GLN A 156 -7.91 -13.53 -23.90
CA GLN A 156 -8.85 -14.00 -24.90
C GLN A 156 -8.12 -14.80 -25.98
N HIS A 157 -8.86 -15.64 -26.69
CA HIS A 157 -8.30 -16.38 -27.80
C HIS A 157 -7.92 -15.40 -28.93
N GLY A 158 -6.63 -15.27 -29.20
CA GLY A 158 -6.09 -14.38 -30.23
C GLY A 158 -5.24 -13.20 -29.71
N ASP A 159 -5.17 -13.01 -28.39
CA ASP A 159 -4.17 -12.15 -27.74
C ASP A 159 -2.74 -12.71 -27.90
#